data_AF-A0A2D5SC32-F1
#
_entry.id   AF-A0A2D5SC32-F1
#
_cell.length_a   1.000
_cell.length_b   1.000
_cell.length_c   1.000
_cell.angle_alpha   90.00
_cell.angle_beta   90.00
_cell.angle_gamma   90.00
#
_symmetry.space_group_name_H-M   'P 1'
#
loop_
_entity.id
_entity.type
_entity.pdbx_description
1 polymer ?
#
loop_
_entity_poly.entity_id
_entity_poly.type
_entity_poly.pdbx_seq_one_letter_code
_entity_poly.pdbx_strand_id
1 'polypeptide(L)'
;MPPNILQWSTQIRLVELLKDRRRLAGSYEHLEAEILQANDDKANLRIGRRKLARITGGKPVSLSFGELQGLDNYLRQHGHSLAAIFDRPTVIKSLVESGRVTFMLGAQPGQRTTTISRWDLRSATALLRSVDQAAIGIHIDLEDVLRLHPEYGSLDSQTYQRRFSQEGWYKLLIADEGPSLVFIGSPRSCHAAEIALAEMFEVRAFDKTVLTSPRRAPFLFVWSRRRYQQLTSSFALDGSKLEGYSRLRQS
;
A
#
# COMPACT_ATOMS: atom_id res chain seq x y z
N MET A 1 10.61 21.37 3.98
CA MET A 1 10.86 20.33 2.95
C MET A 1 11.36 19.10 3.67
N PRO A 2 10.62 17.98 3.75
CA PRO A 2 11.19 16.77 4.29
C PRO A 2 12.06 16.11 3.20
N PRO A 3 13.24 15.59 3.56
CA PRO A 3 14.10 14.90 2.63
C PRO A 3 13.52 13.53 2.28
N ASN A 4 14.02 13.01 1.16
CA ASN A 4 13.69 11.74 0.53
C ASN A 4 14.12 10.56 1.45
N ILE A 5 13.29 10.18 2.43
CA ILE A 5 13.62 9.19 3.49
C ILE A 5 13.73 7.74 2.96
N LEU A 6 13.16 7.42 1.79
CA LEU A 6 13.05 6.04 1.32
C LEU A 6 14.25 5.52 0.49
N GLN A 7 15.19 6.36 0.09
CA GLN A 7 16.38 5.91 -0.63
C GLN A 7 17.56 5.51 0.28
N TRP A 8 17.56 5.92 1.55
CA TRP A 8 18.71 5.78 2.43
C TRP A 8 18.80 4.40 3.11
N SER A 9 17.68 3.72 3.38
CA SER A 9 17.69 2.47 4.17
C SER A 9 18.26 1.26 3.42
N THR A 10 18.02 1.14 2.11
CA THR A 10 18.41 -0.03 1.31
C THR A 10 19.91 -0.07 1.03
N GLN A 11 20.50 1.08 0.71
CA GLN A 11 21.92 1.20 0.40
C GLN A 11 22.77 0.92 1.64
N ILE A 12 22.31 1.34 2.82
CA ILE A 12 22.98 1.05 4.10
C ILE A 12 23.04 -0.46 4.35
N ARG A 13 21.97 -1.21 4.07
CA ARG A 13 21.89 -2.65 4.39
C ARG A 13 22.84 -3.53 3.57
N LEU A 14 22.95 -3.32 2.26
CA LEU A 14 23.91 -4.06 1.42
C LEU A 14 25.35 -3.71 1.77
N VAL A 15 25.61 -2.44 2.03
CA VAL A 15 26.94 -1.93 2.38
C VAL A 15 27.43 -2.54 3.69
N GLU A 16 26.60 -2.53 4.74
CA GLU A 16 26.96 -3.13 6.02
C GLU A 16 27.16 -4.65 5.89
N LEU A 17 26.29 -5.33 5.17
CA LEU A 17 26.41 -6.78 4.98
C LEU A 17 27.71 -7.15 4.25
N LEU A 18 28.09 -6.42 3.21
CA LEU A 18 29.37 -6.64 2.52
C LEU A 18 30.58 -6.22 3.36
N LYS A 19 30.47 -5.21 4.23
CA LYS A 19 31.52 -4.85 5.20
C LYS A 19 31.74 -5.97 6.20
N ASP A 20 30.68 -6.56 6.73
CA ASP A 20 30.74 -7.69 7.66
C ASP A 20 31.36 -8.92 7.01
N ARG A 21 30.94 -9.26 5.79
CA ARG A 21 31.54 -10.37 5.02
C ARG A 21 33.01 -10.10 4.70
N ARG A 22 33.37 -8.88 4.31
CA ARG A 22 34.77 -8.48 4.13
C ARG A 22 35.60 -8.59 5.42
N ARG A 23 35.01 -8.30 6.58
CA ARG A 23 35.68 -8.42 7.88
C ARG A 23 35.95 -9.89 8.21
N LEU A 24 35.00 -10.78 7.92
CA LEU A 24 35.16 -12.23 8.11
C LEU A 24 36.20 -12.83 7.14
N ALA A 25 36.16 -12.43 5.86
CA ALA A 25 37.11 -12.87 4.85
C ALA A 25 38.52 -12.24 5.00
N GLY A 26 38.68 -11.22 5.84
CA GLY A 26 39.93 -10.50 6.10
C GLY A 26 40.35 -9.49 5.02
N SER A 27 40.14 -9.79 3.73
CA SER A 27 40.46 -8.87 2.62
C SER A 27 39.42 -8.91 1.48
N TYR A 28 39.42 -7.87 0.63
CA TYR A 28 38.57 -7.87 -0.57
C TYR A 28 39.01 -8.89 -1.61
N GLU A 29 40.27 -9.33 -1.58
CA GLU A 29 40.77 -10.39 -2.47
C GLU A 29 40.20 -11.75 -2.06
N HIS A 30 40.17 -12.03 -0.75
CA HIS A 30 39.53 -13.24 -0.23
C HIS A 30 38.02 -13.21 -0.45
N LEU A 31 37.36 -12.08 -0.19
CA LEU A 31 35.92 -11.95 -0.46
C LEU A 31 35.59 -12.15 -1.95
N GLU A 32 36.42 -11.62 -2.86
CA GLU A 32 36.27 -11.87 -4.29
C GLU A 32 36.44 -13.35 -4.64
N ALA A 33 37.41 -14.04 -4.04
CA ALA A 33 37.63 -15.46 -4.22
C ALA A 33 36.47 -16.30 -3.67
N GLU A 34 35.94 -15.97 -2.48
CA GLU A 34 34.79 -16.65 -1.89
C GLU A 34 33.53 -16.47 -2.76
N ILE A 35 33.27 -15.26 -3.27
CA ILE A 35 32.16 -15.01 -4.19
C ILE A 35 32.35 -15.84 -5.47
N LEU A 36 33.56 -15.91 -6.01
CA LEU A 36 33.84 -16.68 -7.22
C LEU A 36 33.64 -18.19 -6.98
N GLN A 37 34.11 -18.71 -5.86
CA GLN A 37 33.93 -20.09 -5.45
C GLN A 37 32.45 -20.45 -5.24
N ALA A 38 31.65 -19.54 -4.68
CA ALA A 38 30.22 -19.71 -4.53
C ALA A 38 29.46 -19.79 -5.87
N ASN A 39 30.13 -19.47 -6.98
CA ASN A 39 29.56 -19.41 -8.33
C ASN A 39 30.25 -20.39 -9.31
N ASP A 40 30.87 -21.47 -8.81
CA ASP A 40 31.56 -22.49 -9.61
C ASP A 40 32.64 -21.90 -10.54
N ASP A 41 33.35 -20.85 -10.09
CA ASP A 41 34.38 -20.15 -10.86
C ASP A 41 33.93 -19.55 -12.20
N LYS A 42 32.61 -19.33 -12.36
CA LYS A 42 32.03 -18.72 -13.56
C LYS A 42 32.42 -17.23 -13.66
N ALA A 43 33.30 -16.92 -14.61
CA ALA A 43 33.85 -15.58 -14.81
C ALA A 43 32.79 -14.48 -15.02
N ASN A 44 31.64 -14.80 -15.62
CA ASN A 44 30.53 -13.86 -15.85
C ASN A 44 29.74 -13.50 -14.57
N LEU A 45 29.97 -14.21 -13.46
CA LEU A 45 29.35 -13.96 -12.14
C LEU A 45 30.34 -13.34 -11.13
N ARG A 46 31.57 -13.04 -11.56
CA ARG A 46 32.63 -12.49 -10.72
C ARG A 46 32.42 -11.01 -10.44
N ILE A 47 32.62 -10.59 -9.19
CA ILE A 47 32.76 -9.17 -8.83
C ILE A 47 34.19 -8.87 -8.41
N GLY A 48 34.83 -7.95 -9.13
CA GLY A 48 36.19 -7.52 -8.80
C GLY A 48 36.30 -6.81 -7.45
N ARG A 49 37.39 -7.06 -6.70
CA ARG A 49 37.73 -6.39 -5.43
C ARG A 49 37.60 -4.87 -5.45
N ARG A 50 37.93 -4.23 -6.58
CA ARG A 50 37.80 -2.76 -6.74
C ARG A 50 36.34 -2.32 -6.73
N LYS A 51 35.42 -3.11 -7.29
CA LYS A 51 33.98 -2.84 -7.23
C LYS A 51 33.46 -3.09 -5.81
N LEU A 52 33.85 -4.20 -5.16
CA LEU A 52 33.48 -4.48 -3.77
C LEU A 52 33.88 -3.33 -2.83
N ALA A 53 35.13 -2.85 -2.94
CA ALA A 53 35.62 -1.72 -2.13
C ALA A 53 34.88 -0.40 -2.40
N ARG A 54 34.42 -0.18 -3.65
CA ARG A 54 33.60 0.99 -3.97
C ARG A 54 32.20 0.87 -3.37
N ILE A 55 31.58 -0.32 -3.44
CA ILE A 55 30.25 -0.57 -2.86
C ILE A 55 30.30 -0.33 -1.35
N THR A 56 31.21 -0.99 -0.64
CA THR A 56 31.36 -0.84 0.82
C THR A 56 31.77 0.58 1.25
N GLY A 57 32.45 1.32 0.38
CA GLY A 57 32.76 2.74 0.55
C GLY A 57 31.61 3.69 0.24
N GLY A 58 30.41 3.17 -0.05
CA GLY A 58 29.22 3.98 -0.37
C GLY A 58 29.28 4.69 -1.72
N LYS A 59 30.24 4.35 -2.58
CA LYS A 59 30.40 5.00 -3.90
C LYS A 59 29.45 4.36 -4.92
N PRO A 60 28.90 5.14 -5.86
CA PRO A 60 28.08 4.59 -6.94
C PRO A 60 28.90 3.61 -7.79
N VAL A 61 28.33 2.44 -8.09
CA VAL A 61 28.93 1.37 -8.91
C VAL A 61 27.88 0.83 -9.86
N SER A 62 28.25 0.60 -11.12
CA SER A 62 27.41 -0.14 -12.06
C SER A 62 27.71 -1.64 -11.92
N LEU A 63 26.65 -2.40 -11.63
CA LEU A 63 26.67 -3.85 -11.57
C LEU A 63 25.89 -4.40 -12.75
N SER A 64 26.50 -5.34 -13.47
CA SER A 64 25.80 -6.14 -14.46
C SER A 64 24.87 -7.15 -13.79
N PHE A 65 23.95 -7.71 -14.57
CA PHE A 65 23.03 -8.73 -14.06
C PHE A 65 23.77 -9.98 -13.55
N GLY A 66 24.83 -10.42 -14.25
CA GLY A 66 25.66 -11.55 -13.82
C GLY A 66 26.36 -11.27 -12.48
N GLU A 67 26.85 -10.05 -12.27
CA GLU A 67 27.44 -9.65 -10.99
C GLU A 67 26.40 -9.64 -9.84
N LEU A 68 25.19 -9.15 -10.10
CA LEU A 68 24.10 -9.20 -9.10
C LEU A 68 23.73 -10.65 -8.75
N GLN A 69 23.61 -11.52 -9.75
CA GLN A 69 23.36 -12.94 -9.55
C GLN A 69 24.50 -13.60 -8.75
N GLY A 70 25.75 -13.27 -9.06
CA GLY A 70 26.92 -13.78 -8.34
C GLY A 70 26.92 -13.41 -6.87
N LEU A 71 26.55 -12.17 -6.55
CA LEU A 71 26.34 -11.72 -5.17
C LEU A 71 25.20 -12.45 -4.49
N ASP A 72 24.03 -12.58 -5.12
CA ASP A 72 22.89 -13.25 -4.49
C ASP A 72 23.21 -14.71 -4.15
N ASN A 73 23.88 -15.44 -5.06
CA ASN A 73 24.31 -16.82 -4.81
C ASN A 73 25.24 -16.92 -3.58
N TYR A 74 26.26 -16.05 -3.51
CA TYR A 74 27.16 -15.99 -2.36
C TYR A 74 26.41 -15.66 -1.05
N LEU A 75 25.51 -14.68 -1.09
CA LEU A 75 24.75 -14.27 0.09
C LEU A 75 23.79 -15.36 0.58
N ARG A 76 23.19 -16.12 -0.33
CA ARG A 76 22.29 -17.25 0.00
C ARG A 76 23.00 -18.36 0.78
N GLN A 77 24.25 -18.66 0.43
CA GLN A 77 25.06 -19.62 1.20
C GLN A 77 25.27 -19.19 2.66
N HIS A 78 25.11 -17.89 2.93
CA HIS A 78 25.28 -17.29 4.24
C HIS A 78 23.96 -16.87 4.90
N GLY A 79 22.82 -17.40 4.42
CA GLY A 79 21.50 -17.14 4.99
C GLY A 79 20.91 -15.77 4.66
N HIS A 80 21.43 -15.09 3.65
CA HIS A 80 20.95 -13.78 3.19
C HIS A 80 20.52 -13.83 1.71
N SER A 81 19.76 -12.85 1.24
CA SER A 81 19.49 -12.68 -0.19
C SER A 81 19.47 -11.20 -0.55
N LEU A 82 19.94 -10.88 -1.76
CA LEU A 82 19.72 -9.57 -2.36
C LEU A 82 18.21 -9.27 -2.46
N ALA A 83 17.35 -10.28 -2.63
CA ALA A 83 15.91 -10.09 -2.65
C ALA A 83 15.44 -9.37 -1.38
N ALA A 84 15.89 -9.78 -0.19
CA ALA A 84 15.54 -9.16 1.09
C ALA A 84 16.08 -7.71 1.25
N ILE A 85 17.08 -7.33 0.46
CA ILE A 85 17.61 -5.96 0.41
C ILE A 85 16.72 -5.10 -0.50
N PHE A 86 16.21 -5.67 -1.59
CA PHE A 86 15.26 -5.02 -2.48
C PHE A 86 13.80 -5.13 -2.02
N ASP A 87 13.54 -5.96 -1.01
CA ASP A 87 12.24 -6.19 -0.39
C ASP A 87 11.87 -4.95 0.43
N ARG A 88 11.44 -3.90 -0.28
CA ARG A 88 10.67 -2.83 0.34
C ARG A 88 9.43 -3.47 0.94
N PRO A 89 9.03 -3.15 2.18
CA PRO A 89 7.71 -3.56 2.66
C PRO A 89 6.69 -3.07 1.63
N THR A 90 6.13 -4.03 0.90
CA THR A 90 5.01 -3.77 0.00
C THR A 90 3.80 -3.51 0.89
N VAL A 91 2.82 -2.78 0.39
CA VAL A 91 1.53 -2.62 1.09
C VAL A 91 0.99 -4.00 1.49
N ILE A 92 1.17 -5.02 0.64
CA ILE A 92 0.77 -6.40 0.93
C ILE A 92 1.51 -6.98 2.14
N LYS A 93 2.83 -6.77 2.27
CA LYS A 93 3.59 -7.26 3.42
C LYS A 93 3.08 -6.65 4.73
N SER A 94 2.82 -5.33 4.75
CA SER A 94 2.25 -4.66 5.91
C SER A 94 0.81 -5.11 6.22
N LEU A 95 0.03 -5.51 5.21
CA LEU A 95 -1.31 -6.06 5.43
C LEU A 95 -1.26 -7.43 6.12
N VAL A 96 -0.30 -8.29 5.76
CA VAL A 96 -0.24 -9.66 6.32
C VAL A 96 0.44 -9.76 7.69
N GLU A 97 1.18 -8.73 8.10
CA GLU A 97 1.88 -8.68 9.40
C GLU A 97 0.94 -8.82 10.61
N SER A 98 -0.33 -8.41 10.48
CA SER A 98 -1.35 -8.56 11.53
C SER A 98 -1.85 -10.00 11.71
N GLY A 99 -1.51 -10.92 10.79
CA GLY A 99 -2.02 -12.30 10.78
C GLY A 99 -3.47 -12.44 10.34
N ARG A 100 -4.21 -11.33 10.18
CA ARG A 100 -5.62 -11.30 9.78
C ARG A 100 -5.93 -10.11 8.88
N VAL A 101 -6.54 -10.36 7.72
CA VAL A 101 -6.89 -9.33 6.74
C VAL A 101 -8.40 -9.38 6.48
N THR A 102 -9.07 -8.23 6.58
CA THR A 102 -10.50 -8.12 6.26
C THR A 102 -10.72 -7.19 5.07
N PHE A 103 -11.35 -7.73 4.02
CA PHE A 103 -11.72 -6.98 2.83
C PHE A 103 -13.13 -6.42 2.98
N MET A 104 -13.26 -5.10 2.94
CA MET A 104 -14.54 -4.38 3.02
C MET A 104 -15.02 -4.01 1.62
N LEU A 105 -16.07 -4.69 1.16
CA LEU A 105 -16.60 -4.56 -0.20
C LEU A 105 -17.86 -3.70 -0.20
N GLY A 106 -17.83 -2.60 -0.95
CA GLY A 106 -19.03 -1.80 -1.18
C GLY A 106 -20.12 -2.60 -1.91
N ALA A 107 -21.28 -2.77 -1.27
CA ALA A 107 -22.37 -3.59 -1.79
C ALA A 107 -23.68 -2.81 -1.87
N GLN A 108 -24.44 -2.99 -2.95
CA GLN A 108 -25.78 -2.45 -3.09
C GLN A 108 -26.81 -3.47 -2.59
N PRO A 109 -27.68 -3.11 -1.63
CA PRO A 109 -28.70 -4.01 -1.12
C PRO A 109 -29.76 -4.27 -2.19
N GLY A 110 -30.18 -5.53 -2.31
CA GLY A 110 -31.36 -5.98 -3.03
C GLY A 110 -32.35 -6.66 -2.06
N GLN A 111 -33.49 -7.14 -2.57
CA GLN A 111 -34.54 -7.71 -1.72
C GLN A 111 -34.12 -8.96 -0.94
N ARG A 112 -33.26 -9.80 -1.53
CA ARG A 112 -32.76 -11.05 -0.92
C ARG A 112 -31.27 -11.29 -1.15
N THR A 113 -30.60 -10.35 -1.81
CA THR A 113 -29.23 -10.50 -2.29
C THR A 113 -28.52 -9.17 -2.18
N THR A 114 -27.21 -9.20 -1.96
CA THR A 114 -26.35 -8.03 -2.09
C THR A 114 -25.63 -8.09 -3.44
N THR A 115 -25.48 -6.93 -4.07
CA THR A 115 -24.84 -6.84 -5.39
C THR A 115 -23.55 -6.04 -5.27
N ILE A 116 -22.45 -6.62 -5.74
CA ILE A 116 -21.13 -6.00 -5.72
C ILE A 116 -20.72 -5.69 -7.15
N SER A 117 -20.03 -4.56 -7.36
CA SER A 117 -19.48 -4.22 -8.66
C SER A 117 -18.52 -5.32 -9.13
N ARG A 118 -18.67 -5.78 -10.38
CA ARG A 118 -17.74 -6.75 -10.99
C ARG A 118 -16.29 -6.27 -10.95
N TRP A 119 -16.06 -4.96 -11.08
CA TRP A 119 -14.73 -4.37 -11.00
C TRP A 119 -14.15 -4.47 -9.60
N ASP A 120 -14.96 -4.17 -8.58
CA ASP A 120 -14.55 -4.26 -7.18
C ASP A 120 -14.25 -5.72 -6.80
N LEU A 121 -15.11 -6.66 -7.21
CA LEU A 121 -14.86 -8.09 -6.99
C LEU A 121 -13.57 -8.59 -7.65
N ARG A 122 -13.28 -8.14 -8.88
CA ARG A 122 -12.03 -8.48 -9.58
C ARG A 122 -10.81 -7.92 -8.86
N SER A 123 -10.87 -6.67 -8.40
CA SER A 123 -9.81 -6.03 -7.62
C SER A 123 -9.56 -6.76 -6.30
N ALA A 124 -10.64 -7.10 -5.58
CA ALA A 124 -10.55 -7.90 -4.35
C ALA A 124 -9.90 -9.25 -4.63
N THR A 125 -10.33 -9.97 -5.67
CA THR A 125 -9.76 -11.27 -6.06
C THR A 125 -8.27 -11.18 -6.38
N ALA A 126 -7.84 -10.11 -7.06
CA ALA A 126 -6.43 -9.90 -7.37
C ALA A 126 -5.60 -9.68 -6.10
N LEU A 127 -6.08 -8.86 -5.18
CA LEU A 127 -5.41 -8.58 -3.90
C LEU A 127 -5.40 -9.81 -2.99
N LEU A 128 -6.49 -10.58 -2.94
CA LEU A 128 -6.58 -11.84 -2.20
C LEU A 128 -5.48 -12.82 -2.63
N ARG A 129 -5.27 -12.98 -3.95
CA ARG A 129 -4.18 -13.81 -4.47
C ARG A 129 -2.81 -13.30 -4.07
N SER A 130 -2.62 -11.97 -4.05
CA SER A 130 -1.35 -11.39 -3.61
C SER A 130 -1.10 -11.60 -2.11
N VAL A 131 -2.13 -11.53 -1.28
CA VAL A 131 -2.06 -11.81 0.16
C VAL A 131 -1.71 -13.29 0.40
N ASP A 132 -2.41 -14.20 -0.26
CA ASP A 132 -2.19 -15.65 -0.17
C ASP A 132 -0.77 -16.06 -0.59
N GLN A 133 -0.22 -15.41 -1.61
CA GLN A 133 1.17 -15.61 -2.04
C GLN A 133 2.21 -15.03 -1.07
N ALA A 134 1.84 -13.99 -0.31
CA ALA A 134 2.78 -13.28 0.56
C ALA A 134 2.98 -14.00 1.91
N ALA A 135 1.95 -14.67 2.44
CA ALA A 135 2.04 -15.38 3.71
C ALA A 135 1.04 -16.53 3.80
N ILE A 136 1.51 -17.67 4.33
CA ILE A 136 0.69 -18.87 4.57
C ILE A 136 -0.03 -18.73 5.92
N GLY A 137 -1.29 -19.15 5.97
CA GLY A 137 -2.05 -19.23 7.22
C GLY A 137 -2.63 -17.90 7.69
N ILE A 138 -2.65 -16.88 6.85
CA ILE A 138 -3.35 -15.61 7.12
C ILE A 138 -4.85 -15.86 7.15
N HIS A 139 -5.53 -15.39 8.20
CA HIS A 139 -6.98 -15.43 8.24
C HIS A 139 -7.56 -14.29 7.40
N ILE A 140 -8.41 -14.64 6.43
CA ILE A 140 -8.97 -13.67 5.49
C ILE A 140 -10.48 -13.65 5.62
N ASP A 141 -11.02 -12.46 5.89
CA ASP A 141 -12.46 -12.21 5.99
C ASP A 141 -12.95 -11.27 4.87
N LEU A 142 -14.24 -11.38 4.58
CA LEU A 142 -14.96 -10.51 3.65
C LEU A 142 -16.18 -9.92 4.36
N GLU A 143 -16.28 -8.60 4.36
CA GLU A 143 -17.39 -7.85 4.94
C GLU A 143 -18.08 -7.04 3.85
N ASP A 144 -19.40 -7.17 3.74
CA ASP A 144 -20.20 -6.35 2.84
C ASP A 144 -20.59 -5.03 3.51
N VAL A 145 -20.08 -3.94 2.95
CA VAL A 145 -20.42 -2.59 3.39
C VAL A 145 -21.63 -2.14 2.59
N LEU A 146 -22.81 -2.36 3.18
CA LEU A 146 -24.07 -2.01 2.55
C LEU A 146 -24.17 -0.50 2.31
N ARG A 147 -24.31 -0.16 1.04
CA ARG A 147 -24.63 1.19 0.63
C ARG A 147 -26.04 1.53 1.05
N LEU A 148 -26.15 2.66 1.72
CA LEU A 148 -27.44 3.20 2.08
C LEU A 148 -28.22 3.60 0.83
N HIS A 149 -29.49 3.18 0.79
CA HIS A 149 -30.41 3.56 -0.27
C HIS A 149 -30.63 5.08 -0.22
N PRO A 150 -30.69 5.79 -1.36
CA PRO A 150 -30.88 7.24 -1.41
C PRO A 150 -32.12 7.73 -0.66
N GLU A 151 -33.14 6.87 -0.56
CA GLU A 151 -34.40 7.12 0.17
C GLU A 151 -34.20 7.37 1.67
N TYR A 152 -33.08 6.96 2.26
CA TYR A 152 -32.80 7.18 3.68
C TYR A 152 -32.18 8.55 3.99
N GLY A 153 -32.19 9.48 3.04
CA GLY A 153 -31.73 10.87 3.23
C GLY A 153 -30.21 11.04 3.22
N SER A 154 -29.75 12.29 3.38
CA SER A 154 -28.32 12.60 3.45
C SER A 154 -27.74 12.09 4.76
N LEU A 155 -26.61 11.39 4.69
CA LEU A 155 -25.80 11.07 5.87
C LEU A 155 -25.02 12.33 6.24
N ASP A 156 -25.30 12.90 7.40
CA ASP A 156 -24.39 13.86 8.02
C ASP A 156 -23.47 13.16 9.02
N SER A 157 -22.48 13.92 9.50
CA SER A 157 -21.50 13.47 10.47
C SER A 157 -22.08 12.86 11.75
N GLN A 158 -23.28 13.27 12.20
CA GLN A 158 -23.90 12.79 13.44
C GLN A 158 -24.83 11.59 13.22
N THR A 159 -25.32 11.43 12.00
CA THR A 159 -26.29 10.40 11.64
C THR A 159 -25.61 9.09 11.30
N TYR A 160 -24.45 9.14 10.64
CA TYR A 160 -23.75 7.91 10.25
C TYR A 160 -23.24 7.13 11.48
N GLN A 161 -22.71 7.81 12.51
CA GLN A 161 -22.18 7.14 13.71
C GLN A 161 -23.27 6.35 14.44
N ARG A 162 -24.44 6.97 14.65
CA ARG A 162 -25.58 6.29 15.28
C ARG A 162 -26.03 5.09 14.47
N ARG A 163 -26.04 5.22 13.15
CA ARG A 163 -26.53 4.17 12.25
C ARG A 163 -25.56 3.01 12.09
N PHE A 164 -24.28 3.30 11.92
CA PHE A 164 -23.26 2.28 11.67
C PHE A 164 -22.71 1.65 12.95
N SER A 165 -22.94 2.24 14.13
CA SER A 165 -22.48 1.65 15.41
C SER A 165 -22.95 0.20 15.65
N GLN A 166 -24.05 -0.20 15.02
CA GLN A 166 -24.61 -1.56 15.12
C GLN A 166 -24.02 -2.53 14.09
N GLU A 167 -23.38 -2.02 13.03
CA GLU A 167 -22.85 -2.81 11.92
C GLU A 167 -21.55 -3.52 12.31
N GLY A 168 -21.38 -4.77 11.87
CA GLY A 168 -20.19 -5.58 12.15
C GLY A 168 -18.91 -4.94 11.61
N TRP A 169 -18.92 -4.55 10.32
CA TRP A 169 -17.79 -3.89 9.67
C TRP A 169 -17.37 -2.58 10.36
N TYR A 170 -18.31 -1.82 10.95
CA TYR A 170 -17.99 -0.56 11.60
C TYR A 170 -17.27 -0.78 12.93
N LYS A 171 -17.61 -1.85 13.66
CA LYS A 171 -16.89 -2.24 14.88
C LYS A 171 -15.44 -2.61 14.58
N LEU A 172 -15.16 -3.24 13.43
CA LEU A 172 -13.80 -3.51 12.98
C LEU A 172 -13.03 -2.23 12.67
N LEU A 173 -13.71 -1.22 12.11
CA LEU A 173 -13.08 0.05 11.75
C LEU A 173 -12.63 0.87 12.96
N ILE A 174 -13.39 0.84 14.05
CA ILE A 174 -13.12 1.65 15.25
C ILE A 174 -12.35 0.88 16.34
N ALA A 175 -11.97 -0.37 16.09
CA ALA A 175 -11.24 -1.18 17.07
C ALA A 175 -9.76 -0.77 17.12
N ASP A 176 -9.23 -0.55 18.33
CA ASP A 176 -7.81 -0.22 18.53
C ASP A 176 -6.87 -1.38 18.12
N GLU A 177 -7.33 -2.62 18.31
CA GLU A 177 -6.67 -3.83 17.87
C GLU A 177 -7.60 -4.60 16.93
N GLY A 178 -7.09 -5.02 15.77
CA GLY A 178 -7.93 -5.64 14.77
C GLY A 178 -7.18 -6.12 13.54
N PRO A 179 -7.92 -6.68 12.58
CA PRO A 179 -7.36 -7.09 11.30
C PRO A 179 -6.86 -5.89 10.51
N SER A 180 -5.93 -6.14 9.58
CA SER A 180 -5.62 -5.16 8.55
C SER A 180 -6.82 -5.00 7.61
N LEU A 181 -7.31 -3.77 7.48
CA LEU A 181 -8.52 -3.48 6.71
C LEU A 181 -8.18 -3.06 5.28
N VAL A 182 -8.84 -3.69 4.31
CA VAL A 182 -8.71 -3.36 2.89
C VAL A 182 -10.05 -2.91 2.35
N PHE A 183 -10.17 -1.62 2.04
CA PHE A 183 -11.39 -1.07 1.46
C PHE A 183 -11.36 -1.18 -0.06
N ILE A 184 -12.33 -1.88 -0.63
CA ILE A 184 -12.47 -1.99 -2.09
C ILE A 184 -13.65 -1.15 -2.57
N GLY A 185 -13.33 -0.21 -3.45
CA GLY A 185 -14.26 0.72 -4.03
C GLY A 185 -14.05 2.14 -3.52
N SER A 186 -14.60 3.10 -4.26
CA SER A 186 -14.58 4.51 -3.89
C SER A 186 -15.42 4.79 -2.63
N PRO A 187 -15.25 5.94 -1.96
CA PRO A 187 -16.15 6.39 -0.90
C PRO A 187 -17.63 6.46 -1.33
N ARG A 188 -17.88 6.61 -2.64
CA ARG A 188 -19.23 6.51 -3.22
C ARG A 188 -19.85 5.13 -3.06
N SER A 189 -19.04 4.08 -3.21
CA SER A 189 -19.47 2.68 -3.24
C SER A 189 -19.31 1.96 -1.91
N CYS A 190 -18.38 2.39 -1.07
CA CYS A 190 -18.06 1.79 0.22
C CYS A 190 -18.00 2.86 1.32
N HIS A 191 -18.96 2.84 2.24
CA HIS A 191 -19.05 3.81 3.35
C HIS A 191 -17.86 3.71 4.32
N ALA A 192 -17.30 2.51 4.50
CA ALA A 192 -16.11 2.31 5.30
C ALA A 192 -14.89 3.04 4.69
N ALA A 193 -14.78 3.09 3.35
CA ALA A 193 -13.73 3.86 2.67
C ALA A 193 -13.88 5.37 2.90
N GLU A 194 -15.11 5.91 2.93
CA GLU A 194 -15.36 7.31 3.27
C GLU A 194 -14.86 7.63 4.68
N ILE A 195 -15.21 6.80 5.67
CA ILE A 195 -14.87 7.03 7.07
C ILE A 195 -13.36 6.89 7.29
N ALA A 196 -12.75 5.82 6.77
CA ALA A 196 -11.32 5.58 6.90
C ALA A 196 -10.47 6.70 6.26
N LEU A 197 -10.85 7.18 5.07
CA LEU A 197 -10.16 8.30 4.44
C LEU A 197 -10.39 9.60 5.21
N ALA A 198 -11.61 9.82 5.72
CA ALA A 198 -11.92 11.02 6.48
C ALA A 198 -11.04 11.13 7.73
N GLU A 199 -10.90 10.02 8.46
CA GLU A 199 -9.99 9.91 9.59
C GLU A 199 -8.53 10.13 9.20
N MET A 200 -8.05 9.44 8.17
CA MET A 200 -6.67 9.55 7.67
C MET A 200 -6.27 10.99 7.29
N PHE A 201 -7.22 11.78 6.80
CA PHE A 201 -6.98 13.17 6.36
C PHE A 201 -7.55 14.22 7.30
N GLU A 202 -7.96 13.83 8.51
CA GLU A 202 -8.49 14.74 9.54
C GLU A 202 -9.65 15.61 9.02
N VAL A 203 -10.47 15.06 8.13
CA VAL A 203 -11.72 15.67 7.67
C VAL A 203 -12.91 14.93 8.27
N ARG A 204 -14.06 15.59 8.33
CA ARG A 204 -15.29 14.95 8.79
C ARG A 204 -15.83 14.04 7.68
N ALA A 205 -16.26 12.82 7.99
CA ALA A 205 -16.87 11.92 7.01
C ALA A 205 -18.26 12.40 6.59
N PHE A 206 -18.61 12.22 5.31
CA PHE A 206 -19.91 12.60 4.74
C PHE A 206 -20.25 14.11 4.80
N ASP A 207 -19.27 14.96 5.09
CA ASP A 207 -19.47 16.41 5.01
C ASP A 207 -19.33 16.86 3.55
N LYS A 208 -20.17 17.79 3.09
CA LYS A 208 -20.07 18.27 1.71
C LYS A 208 -18.75 19.02 1.51
N THR A 209 -17.95 18.61 0.52
CA THR A 209 -16.70 19.31 0.22
C THR A 209 -16.94 20.80 -0.08
N VAL A 210 -16.29 21.65 0.70
CA VAL A 210 -16.18 23.10 0.45
C VAL A 210 -14.76 23.37 -0.04
N LEU A 211 -14.63 23.72 -1.32
CA LEU A 211 -13.33 23.85 -1.99
C LEU A 211 -12.42 24.92 -1.38
N THR A 212 -13.00 25.95 -0.77
CA THR A 212 -12.31 27.05 -0.08
C THR A 212 -12.00 26.75 1.38
N SER A 213 -12.44 25.59 1.91
CA SER A 213 -12.17 25.22 3.30
C SER A 213 -10.68 24.93 3.52
N PRO A 214 -10.09 25.42 4.62
CA PRO A 214 -8.74 25.04 5.02
C PRO A 214 -8.64 23.57 5.47
N ARG A 215 -9.77 22.95 5.86
CA ARG A 215 -9.88 21.53 6.24
C ARG A 215 -10.54 20.72 5.14
N ARG A 216 -9.94 20.71 3.95
CA ARG A 216 -10.43 19.95 2.79
C ARG A 216 -9.58 18.70 2.57
N ALA A 217 -10.20 17.67 2.01
CA ALA A 217 -9.48 16.47 1.58
C ALA A 217 -8.38 16.84 0.56
N PRO A 218 -7.22 16.16 0.59
CA PRO A 218 -6.11 16.44 -0.34
C PRO A 218 -6.41 16.04 -1.78
N PHE A 219 -7.44 15.23 -2.01
CA PHE A 219 -7.94 14.85 -3.31
C PHE A 219 -9.47 14.73 -3.30
N LEU A 220 -10.06 14.78 -4.49
CA LEU A 220 -11.51 14.68 -4.69
C LEU A 220 -11.82 13.77 -5.88
N PHE A 221 -12.88 12.99 -5.75
CA PHE A 221 -13.49 12.20 -6.79
C PHE A 221 -14.58 13.00 -7.49
N VAL A 222 -14.53 13.03 -8.81
CA VAL A 222 -15.52 13.73 -9.63
C VAL A 222 -16.71 12.83 -9.86
N TRP A 223 -17.88 13.22 -9.37
CA TRP A 223 -19.12 12.46 -9.54
C TRP A 223 -20.09 13.16 -10.50
N SER A 224 -20.63 12.42 -11.47
CA SER A 224 -21.63 12.95 -12.41
C SER A 224 -23.01 13.09 -11.73
N ARG A 225 -23.65 14.27 -11.87
CA ARG A 225 -24.88 14.67 -11.17
C ARG A 225 -26.08 13.71 -11.26
N ARG A 226 -26.26 12.97 -12.36
CA ARG A 226 -27.58 12.39 -12.69
C ARG A 226 -28.09 11.29 -11.76
N ARG A 227 -27.24 10.68 -10.90
CA ARG A 227 -27.64 9.53 -10.06
C ARG A 227 -27.36 9.66 -8.56
N TYR A 228 -26.67 10.72 -8.13
CA TYR A 228 -26.05 10.75 -6.79
C TYR A 228 -26.17 12.08 -6.05
N GLN A 229 -27.16 12.93 -6.40
CA GLN A 229 -27.35 14.24 -5.75
C GLN A 229 -27.58 14.15 -4.24
N GLN A 230 -28.07 13.00 -3.76
CA GLN A 230 -28.41 12.76 -2.36
C GLN A 230 -27.27 12.15 -1.54
N LEU A 231 -26.19 11.68 -2.19
CA LEU A 231 -25.03 11.16 -1.48
C LEU A 231 -24.09 12.31 -1.10
N THR A 232 -23.87 12.46 0.19
CA THR A 232 -22.91 13.37 0.78
C THR A 232 -21.57 12.65 0.98
N SER A 233 -20.47 13.31 0.61
CA SER A 233 -19.11 12.79 0.78
C SER A 233 -18.12 13.95 0.83
N SER A 234 -17.13 13.80 1.69
CA SER A 234 -16.04 14.75 1.91
C SER A 234 -15.00 14.71 0.81
N PHE A 235 -15.04 13.65 0.02
CA PHE A 235 -14.16 13.41 -1.11
C PHE A 235 -14.89 13.59 -2.44
N ALA A 236 -16.12 14.12 -2.47
CA ALA A 236 -16.89 14.26 -3.71
C ALA A 236 -16.87 15.69 -4.26
N LEU A 237 -16.49 15.82 -5.54
CA LEU A 237 -16.69 17.01 -6.33
C LEU A 237 -17.77 16.78 -7.38
N ASP A 238 -18.75 17.67 -7.42
CA ASP A 238 -19.74 17.70 -8.47
C ASP A 238 -19.09 18.05 -9.81
N GLY A 239 -19.26 17.19 -10.82
CA GLY A 239 -18.74 17.38 -12.17
C GLY A 239 -19.05 18.75 -12.79
N SER A 240 -20.20 19.34 -12.48
CA SER A 240 -20.57 20.68 -12.97
C SER A 240 -19.77 21.82 -12.33
N LYS A 241 -19.10 21.57 -11.19
CA LYS A 241 -18.27 22.55 -10.48
C LYS A 241 -16.81 22.54 -10.93
N LEU A 242 -16.42 21.59 -11.80
CA LEU A 242 -15.06 21.51 -12.35
C LEU A 242 -14.71 22.71 -13.22
N GLU A 243 -15.65 23.21 -14.02
CA GLU A 243 -15.40 24.36 -14.92
C GLU A 243 -15.02 25.63 -14.15
N GLY A 244 -15.56 25.81 -12.94
CA GLY A 244 -15.16 26.89 -12.03
C GLY A 244 -13.78 26.67 -11.39
N TYR A 245 -13.36 25.41 -11.21
CA TYR A 245 -12.10 25.06 -10.56
C TYR A 245 -10.88 25.20 -11.47
N SER A 246 -11.03 24.88 -12.76
CA SER A 246 -9.97 25.10 -13.75
C SER A 246 -9.58 26.58 -13.87
N ARG A 247 -10.53 27.49 -13.62
CA ARG A 247 -10.30 28.95 -13.63
C ARG A 247 -9.58 29.42 -12.36
N LEU A 248 -9.90 28.87 -11.18
CA LEU A 248 -9.26 29.21 -9.89
C LEU A 248 -7.80 28.75 -9.77
N ARG A 249 -7.36 27.77 -10.59
CA ARG A 249 -5.95 27.34 -10.65
C ARG A 249 -5.08 28.20 -11.58
N GLN A 250 -5.69 29.06 -12.39
CA GLN A 250 -4.99 29.93 -13.35
C GLN A 250 -4.82 31.37 -12.84
N SER A 251 -5.39 31.70 -11.67
CA SER A 251 -5.24 32.96 -10.94
C SER A 251 -4.30 32.79 -9.75
#